data_AF-A0A953M5K2-F1
#
_entry.id   AF-A0A953M5K2-F1
#
_cell.length_a   1.000
_cell.length_b   1.000
_cell.length_c   1.000
_cell.angle_alpha   90.00
_cell.angle_beta   90.00
_cell.angle_gamma   90.00
#
_symmetry.space_group_name_H-M   'P 1'
#
loop_
_entity.id
_entity.type
_entity.pdbx_description
1 polymer ?
#
loop_
_entity_poly.entity_id
_entity_poly.type
_entity_poly.pdbx_seq_one_letter_code
_entity_poly.pdbx_strand_id
1 'polypeptide(L)'
;TWRVVLYLRAMLEARGVKGDDLVTATRGAALHDIGKLDIPDSILQKPDRLTDDEFEVIEQHTVTGYARMVALDVEEETILDLVRYHHERMDGTGYPYHLRGDEIPRIARDFAVIDTFDALTSHRPYRHDVGVDAAERALGVLVEMKGSKYDAESVALFESLYRSGSLGYILDYFNDGADLPAYGTVDDEELTRSIRVE
;
A
#
# COMPACT_ATOMS: atom_id res chain seq x y z
N THR A 1 -1.14 -1.27 -7.19
CA THR A 1 -1.34 0.19 -7.05
C THR A 1 -2.77 0.59 -6.68
N TRP A 2 -3.84 0.10 -7.32
CA TRP A 2 -5.20 0.59 -6.96
C TRP A 2 -5.72 0.13 -5.61
N ARG A 3 -5.41 -1.10 -5.17
CA ARG A 3 -5.84 -1.60 -3.86
C ARG A 3 -5.30 -0.76 -2.71
N VAL A 4 -4.01 -0.40 -2.70
CA VAL A 4 -3.42 0.46 -1.66
C VAL A 4 -4.08 1.83 -1.56
N VAL A 5 -4.52 2.41 -2.69
CA VAL A 5 -5.28 3.67 -2.71
C VAL A 5 -6.63 3.51 -2.02
N LEU A 6 -7.36 2.42 -2.32
CA LEU A 6 -8.67 2.14 -1.73
C LEU A 6 -8.57 1.83 -0.24
N TYR A 7 -7.57 1.06 0.17
CA TYR A 7 -7.30 0.79 1.58
C TYR A 7 -6.99 2.07 2.36
N LEU A 8 -6.13 2.94 1.81
CA LEU A 8 -5.79 4.21 2.46
C LEU A 8 -7.02 5.10 2.59
N ARG A 9 -7.82 5.21 1.52
CA ARG A 9 -9.07 5.95 1.54
C ARG A 9 -9.98 5.49 2.67
N ALA A 10 -10.22 4.18 2.79
CA ALA A 10 -11.10 3.62 3.81
C ALA A 10 -10.59 3.90 5.24
N MET A 11 -9.28 3.77 5.49
CA MET A 11 -8.69 4.13 6.78
C MET A 11 -8.87 5.61 7.10
N LEU A 12 -8.62 6.50 6.13
CA LEU A 12 -8.72 7.95 6.31
C LEU A 12 -10.17 8.40 6.53
N GLU A 13 -11.13 7.84 5.79
CA GLU A 13 -12.56 8.09 6.00
C GLU A 13 -13.01 7.63 7.40
N ALA A 14 -12.53 6.47 7.87
CA ALA A 14 -12.78 5.98 9.23
C ALA A 14 -12.18 6.89 10.32
N ARG A 15 -11.07 7.58 10.01
CA ARG A 15 -10.48 8.64 10.85
C ARG A 15 -11.18 10.00 10.71
N GLY A 16 -12.18 10.11 9.84
CA GLY A 16 -12.93 11.35 9.61
C GLY A 16 -12.26 12.35 8.66
N VAL A 17 -11.19 11.95 7.94
CA VAL A 17 -10.55 12.78 6.91
C VAL A 17 -11.46 12.86 5.69
N LYS A 18 -11.63 14.06 5.13
CA LYS A 18 -12.59 14.36 4.05
C LYS A 18 -12.04 15.43 3.11
N GLY A 19 -12.72 15.61 1.98
CA GLY A 19 -12.42 16.70 1.05
C GLY A 19 -11.04 16.58 0.44
N ASP A 20 -10.36 17.73 0.31
CA ASP A 20 -9.08 17.84 -0.40
C ASP A 20 -7.95 17.04 0.27
N ASP A 21 -7.98 16.87 1.59
CA ASP A 21 -6.99 16.06 2.31
C ASP A 21 -7.06 14.58 1.89
N LEU A 22 -8.28 14.05 1.73
CA LEU A 22 -8.50 12.68 1.28
C LEU A 22 -8.05 12.49 -0.17
N VAL A 23 -8.34 13.47 -1.03
CA VAL A 23 -7.90 13.47 -2.43
C VAL A 23 -6.37 13.52 -2.51
N THR A 24 -5.75 14.37 -1.72
CA THR A 24 -4.28 14.54 -1.68
C THR A 24 -3.61 13.26 -1.20
N ALA A 25 -4.08 12.66 -0.11
CA ALA A 25 -3.52 11.41 0.41
C ALA A 25 -3.68 10.25 -0.58
N THR A 26 -4.83 10.11 -1.23
CA THR A 26 -5.06 9.06 -2.23
C THR A 26 -4.22 9.24 -3.49
N ARG A 27 -3.93 10.48 -3.91
CA ARG A 27 -2.92 10.75 -4.96
C ARG A 27 -1.53 10.31 -4.52
N GLY A 28 -1.14 10.62 -3.29
CA GLY A 28 0.12 10.16 -2.72
C GLY A 28 0.25 8.63 -2.73
N ALA A 29 -0.81 7.92 -2.33
CA ALA A 29 -0.85 6.46 -2.40
C ALA A 29 -0.70 5.92 -3.82
N ALA A 30 -1.28 6.58 -4.83
CA ALA A 30 -1.12 6.17 -6.21
C ALA A 30 0.31 6.37 -6.73
N LEU A 31 1.04 7.34 -6.17
CA LEU A 31 2.36 7.78 -6.60
C LEU A 31 3.51 7.29 -5.71
N HIS A 32 3.24 6.58 -4.60
CA HIS A 32 4.25 6.19 -3.61
C HIS A 32 5.50 5.53 -4.22
N ASP A 33 5.28 4.74 -5.27
CA ASP A 33 6.29 3.95 -5.97
C ASP A 33 6.85 4.62 -7.24
N ILE A 34 6.58 5.92 -7.50
CA ILE A 34 6.98 6.60 -8.75
C ILE A 34 8.49 6.55 -9.01
N GLY A 35 9.32 6.49 -7.96
CA GLY A 35 10.76 6.37 -8.11
C GLY A 35 11.24 5.03 -8.67
N LYS A 36 10.37 4.01 -8.74
CA LYS A 36 10.70 2.74 -9.41
C LYS A 36 11.02 2.90 -10.89
N LEU A 37 10.65 4.04 -11.50
CA LEU A 37 11.05 4.43 -12.86
C LEU A 37 12.58 4.58 -13.03
N ASP A 38 13.32 4.78 -11.94
CA ASP A 38 14.78 4.87 -11.95
C ASP A 38 15.48 3.55 -11.66
N ILE A 39 14.72 2.51 -11.29
CA ILE A 39 15.28 1.22 -10.92
C ILE A 39 15.45 0.39 -12.20
N PRO A 40 16.64 -0.19 -12.45
CA PRO A 40 16.85 -1.03 -13.62
C PRO A 40 15.86 -2.21 -13.69
N ASP A 41 15.30 -2.45 -14.87
CA ASP A 41 14.36 -3.56 -15.11
C ASP A 41 14.94 -4.92 -14.70
N SER A 42 16.27 -5.11 -14.87
CA SER A 42 16.97 -6.34 -14.47
C SER A 42 16.90 -6.62 -12.97
N ILE A 43 16.76 -5.58 -12.14
CA ILE A 43 16.58 -5.69 -10.69
C ILE A 43 15.09 -5.80 -10.38
N LEU A 44 14.26 -4.92 -10.97
CA LEU A 44 12.83 -4.84 -10.67
C LEU A 44 12.06 -6.11 -11.06
N GLN A 45 12.46 -6.76 -12.16
CA GLN A 45 11.83 -7.97 -12.70
C GLN A 45 12.58 -9.26 -12.34
N LYS A 46 13.55 -9.20 -11.43
CA LYS A 46 14.35 -10.37 -11.06
C LYS A 46 13.44 -11.45 -10.43
N PRO A 47 13.46 -12.71 -10.94
CA PRO A 47 12.64 -13.78 -10.39
C PRO A 47 13.18 -14.33 -9.07
N ASP A 48 14.51 -14.26 -8.89
CA ASP A 48 15.20 -14.71 -7.69
C ASP A 48 15.25 -13.64 -6.60
N ARG A 49 15.69 -14.04 -5.41
CA ARG A 49 15.97 -13.09 -4.32
C ARG A 49 17.01 -12.06 -4.76
N LEU A 50 16.78 -10.82 -4.35
CA LEU A 50 17.75 -9.75 -4.47
C LEU A 50 18.94 -10.03 -3.54
N THR A 51 20.13 -9.68 -4.02
CA THR A 51 21.32 -9.51 -3.19
C THR A 51 21.20 -8.23 -2.36
N ASP A 52 22.04 -8.08 -1.35
CA ASP A 52 22.04 -6.88 -0.50
C ASP A 52 22.30 -5.62 -1.34
N ASP A 53 23.27 -5.64 -2.25
CA ASP A 53 23.57 -4.53 -3.18
C ASP A 53 22.37 -4.19 -4.09
N GLU A 54 21.66 -5.19 -4.61
CA GLU A 54 20.46 -4.97 -5.43
C GLU A 54 19.31 -4.41 -4.60
N PHE A 55 19.21 -4.81 -3.32
CA PHE A 55 18.23 -4.28 -2.40
C PHE A 55 18.49 -2.80 -2.11
N GLU A 56 19.76 -2.42 -1.85
CA GLU A 56 20.16 -1.01 -1.69
C GLU A 56 19.76 -0.14 -2.89
N VAL A 57 19.86 -0.68 -4.11
CA VAL A 57 19.38 0.00 -5.32
C VAL A 57 17.87 0.19 -5.28
N ILE A 58 17.10 -0.84 -4.92
CA ILE A 58 15.63 -0.71 -4.81
C ILE A 58 15.24 0.33 -3.78
N GLU A 59 15.89 0.38 -2.62
CA GLU A 59 15.56 1.34 -1.56
C GLU A 59 15.59 2.80 -2.05
N GLN A 60 16.44 3.10 -3.05
CA GLN A 60 16.56 4.43 -3.64
C GLN A 60 15.27 4.96 -4.27
N HIS A 61 14.30 4.10 -4.62
CA HIS A 61 13.05 4.56 -5.23
C HIS A 61 12.28 5.55 -4.34
N THR A 62 12.45 5.49 -3.02
CA THR A 62 11.86 6.46 -2.09
C THR A 62 12.47 7.85 -2.27
N VAL A 63 13.80 7.91 -2.37
CA VAL A 63 14.59 9.15 -2.52
C VAL A 63 14.44 9.73 -3.93
N THR A 64 14.57 8.89 -4.96
CA THR A 64 14.40 9.34 -6.36
C THR A 64 12.96 9.71 -6.64
N GLY A 65 11.99 8.98 -6.08
CA GLY A 65 10.58 9.32 -6.13
C GLY A 65 10.29 10.70 -5.55
N TYR A 66 10.79 10.98 -4.35
CA TYR A 66 10.65 12.32 -3.73
C TYR A 66 11.28 13.41 -4.59
N ALA A 67 12.51 13.21 -5.07
CA ALA A 67 13.20 14.17 -5.91
C ALA A 67 12.43 14.47 -7.21
N ARG A 68 11.81 13.44 -7.81
CA ARG A 68 10.93 13.61 -8.98
C ARG A 68 9.70 14.43 -8.68
N MET A 69 9.04 14.16 -7.57
CA MET A 69 7.84 14.89 -7.18
C MET A 69 8.16 16.38 -6.95
N VAL A 70 9.26 16.68 -6.27
CA VAL A 70 9.75 18.06 -6.10
C VAL A 70 10.09 18.70 -7.46
N ALA A 71 10.73 17.97 -8.37
CA ALA A 71 11.03 18.48 -9.71
C ALA A 71 9.79 18.71 -10.59
N LEU A 72 8.65 18.14 -10.22
CA LEU A 72 7.34 18.36 -10.84
C LEU A 72 6.51 19.43 -10.12
N ASP A 73 7.15 20.22 -9.25
CA ASP A 73 6.52 21.29 -8.46
C ASP A 73 5.36 20.79 -7.56
N VAL A 74 5.45 19.55 -7.07
CA VAL A 74 4.53 19.03 -6.05
C VAL A 74 4.94 19.58 -4.69
N GLU A 75 4.04 20.33 -4.05
CA GLU A 75 4.27 21.00 -2.77
C GLU A 75 3.50 20.35 -1.61
N GLU A 76 2.55 19.45 -1.90
CA GLU A 76 1.74 18.80 -0.89
C GLU A 76 2.58 17.79 -0.08
N GLU A 77 2.99 18.18 1.14
CA GLU A 77 3.79 17.33 2.04
C GLU A 77 3.19 15.95 2.27
N THR A 78 1.85 15.79 2.29
CA THR A 78 1.21 14.47 2.41
C THR A 78 1.61 13.52 1.26
N ILE A 79 1.70 14.03 0.04
CA ILE A 79 2.13 13.24 -1.13
C ILE A 79 3.62 12.93 -0.99
N LEU A 80 4.41 13.95 -0.67
CA LEU A 80 5.86 13.82 -0.55
C LEU A 80 6.26 12.85 0.57
N ASP A 81 5.58 12.90 1.72
CA ASP A 81 5.76 12.01 2.87
C ASP A 81 5.44 10.57 2.54
N LEU A 82 4.34 10.32 1.83
CA LEU A 82 3.99 8.97 1.37
C LEU A 82 5.07 8.41 0.47
N VAL A 83 5.55 9.18 -0.51
CA VAL A 83 6.60 8.72 -1.43
C VAL A 83 7.91 8.45 -0.70
N ARG A 84 8.34 9.34 0.20
CA ARG A 84 9.67 9.24 0.82
C ARG A 84 9.76 8.34 2.06
N TYR A 85 8.65 8.12 2.78
CA TYR A 85 8.67 7.44 4.08
C TYR A 85 7.83 6.17 4.17
N HIS A 86 7.15 5.72 3.10
CA HIS A 86 6.27 4.53 3.19
C HIS A 86 6.97 3.23 3.59
N HIS A 87 8.30 3.17 3.49
CA HIS A 87 9.11 2.03 3.95
C HIS A 87 9.80 2.25 5.31
N GLU A 88 9.57 3.39 5.97
CA GLU A 88 9.99 3.58 7.35
C GLU A 88 9.22 2.64 8.29
N ARG A 89 9.89 2.19 9.36
CA ARG A 89 9.33 1.25 10.34
C ARG A 89 9.50 1.81 11.74
N MET A 90 8.52 1.58 12.61
CA MET A 90 8.46 2.16 13.95
C MET A 90 9.71 1.88 14.81
N ASP A 91 10.38 0.74 14.57
CA ASP A 91 11.61 0.31 15.25
C ASP A 91 12.91 0.88 14.63
N GLY A 92 12.82 1.75 13.63
CA GLY A 92 13.96 2.33 12.92
C GLY A 92 14.72 1.37 12.02
N THR A 93 14.14 0.22 11.68
CA THR A 93 14.73 -0.72 10.71
C THR A 93 14.27 -0.49 9.28
N GLY A 94 13.35 0.46 9.07
CA GLY A 94 12.93 0.90 7.75
C GLY A 94 13.95 1.81 7.09
N TYR A 95 13.63 2.30 5.89
CA TYR A 95 14.49 3.13 5.06
C TYR A 95 13.66 4.28 4.44
N PRO A 96 14.28 5.36 3.95
CA PRO A 96 15.73 5.56 3.77
C PRO A 96 16.44 6.30 4.92
N TYR A 97 15.72 6.81 5.92
CA TYR A 97 16.29 7.65 6.98
C TYR A 97 16.32 6.96 8.35
N HIS A 98 15.74 5.76 8.47
CA HIS A 98 15.72 4.96 9.70
C HIS A 98 15.01 5.69 10.86
N LEU A 99 13.92 6.39 10.54
CA LEU A 99 13.10 7.15 11.48
C LEU A 99 12.45 6.22 12.51
N ARG A 100 12.21 6.72 13.73
CA ARG A 100 11.63 5.92 14.82
C ARG A 100 10.35 6.53 15.34
N GLY A 101 9.39 5.67 15.65
CA GLY A 101 8.14 6.07 16.32
C GLY A 101 7.45 7.26 15.64
N ASP A 102 7.25 8.32 16.41
CA ASP A 102 6.54 9.53 15.97
C ASP A 102 7.35 10.45 15.05
N GLU A 103 8.62 10.16 14.79
CA GLU A 103 9.38 10.84 13.72
C GLU A 103 8.81 10.49 12.34
N ILE A 104 8.14 9.34 12.22
CA ILE A 104 7.48 8.91 10.98
C ILE A 104 6.11 9.60 10.88
N PRO A 105 5.84 10.34 9.78
CA PRO A 105 4.53 10.96 9.57
C PRO A 105 3.40 9.94 9.66
N ARG A 106 2.29 10.33 10.30
CA ARG A 106 1.14 9.44 10.54
C ARG A 106 0.65 8.77 9.26
N ILE A 107 0.63 9.51 8.15
CA ILE A 107 0.18 8.99 6.86
C ILE A 107 1.08 7.86 6.35
N ALA A 108 2.41 7.98 6.53
CA ALA A 108 3.36 6.94 6.18
C ALA A 108 3.24 5.73 7.11
N ARG A 109 2.96 5.93 8.41
CA ARG A 109 2.68 4.84 9.36
C ARG A 109 1.42 4.03 8.99
N ASP A 110 0.34 4.72 8.63
CA ASP A 110 -0.88 4.07 8.14
C ASP A 110 -0.59 3.32 6.83
N PHE A 111 0.14 3.94 5.91
CA PHE A 111 0.42 3.37 4.59
C PHE A 111 1.41 2.19 4.64
N ALA A 112 2.36 2.20 5.56
CA ALA A 112 3.28 1.08 5.79
C ALA A 112 2.54 -0.23 6.12
N VAL A 113 1.42 -0.17 6.84
CA VAL A 113 0.53 -1.31 7.11
C VAL A 113 -0.17 -1.77 5.84
N ILE A 114 -0.70 -0.81 5.08
CA ILE A 114 -1.43 -1.05 3.83
C ILE A 114 -0.54 -1.70 2.78
N ASP A 115 0.65 -1.15 2.55
CA ASP A 115 1.60 -1.63 1.55
C ASP A 115 2.08 -3.05 1.88
N THR A 116 2.39 -3.31 3.16
CA THR A 116 2.70 -4.68 3.60
C THR A 116 1.51 -5.62 3.39
N PHE A 117 0.30 -5.23 3.75
CA PHE A 117 -0.88 -6.08 3.55
C PHE A 117 -1.10 -6.39 2.07
N ASP A 118 -1.02 -5.38 1.20
CA ASP A 118 -1.16 -5.52 -0.25
C ASP A 118 -0.09 -6.47 -0.79
N ALA A 119 1.18 -6.25 -0.45
CA ALA A 119 2.29 -7.11 -0.87
C ALA A 119 2.17 -8.56 -0.37
N LEU A 120 1.56 -8.77 0.80
CA LEU A 120 1.31 -10.09 1.37
C LEU A 120 0.09 -10.80 0.75
N THR A 121 -0.84 -10.05 0.14
CA THR A 121 -2.08 -10.58 -0.46
C THR A 121 -2.10 -10.56 -1.99
N SER A 122 -1.14 -9.90 -2.66
CA SER A 122 -0.95 -9.99 -4.11
C SER A 122 -0.49 -11.37 -4.55
N HIS A 123 -0.90 -11.78 -5.75
CA HIS A 123 -0.41 -13.01 -6.37
C HIS A 123 1.08 -12.84 -6.71
N ARG A 124 1.91 -13.78 -6.25
CA ARG A 124 3.33 -13.86 -6.63
C ARG A 124 3.60 -15.26 -7.15
N PRO A 125 4.53 -15.47 -8.10
CA PRO A 125 4.80 -16.77 -8.72
C PRO A 125 5.04 -17.93 -7.72
N TYR A 126 5.49 -17.59 -6.51
CA TYR A 126 5.84 -18.54 -5.45
C TYR A 126 4.81 -18.62 -4.29
N ARG A 127 3.70 -17.87 -4.36
CA ARG A 127 2.68 -17.80 -3.29
C ARG A 127 1.37 -18.39 -3.81
N HIS A 128 0.92 -19.49 -3.20
CA HIS A 128 -0.20 -20.30 -3.70
C HIS A 128 -1.56 -19.98 -3.05
N ASP A 129 -1.55 -19.17 -2.00
CA ASP A 129 -2.72 -18.85 -1.21
C ASP A 129 -3.22 -17.44 -1.55
N VAL A 130 -4.49 -17.37 -1.95
CA VAL A 130 -5.18 -16.17 -2.44
C VAL A 130 -6.45 -15.91 -1.62
N GLY A 131 -7.06 -14.74 -1.78
CA GLY A 131 -8.35 -14.42 -1.15
C GLY A 131 -8.27 -14.34 0.38
N VAL A 132 -9.32 -14.86 1.05
CA VAL A 132 -9.49 -14.77 2.51
C VAL A 132 -8.31 -15.35 3.27
N ASP A 133 -7.81 -16.52 2.86
CA ASP A 133 -6.67 -17.15 3.54
C ASP A 133 -5.44 -16.24 3.50
N ALA A 134 -5.19 -15.58 2.37
CA ALA A 134 -4.09 -14.63 2.22
C ALA A 134 -4.21 -13.44 3.14
N ALA A 135 -5.40 -12.88 3.24
CA ALA A 135 -5.68 -11.78 4.14
C ALA A 135 -5.52 -12.16 5.62
N GLU A 136 -5.99 -13.34 6.03
CA GLU A 136 -5.83 -13.82 7.42
C GLU A 136 -4.36 -13.95 7.80
N ARG A 137 -3.52 -14.52 6.91
CA ARG A 137 -2.07 -14.58 7.16
C ARG A 137 -1.43 -13.20 7.19
N ALA A 138 -1.79 -12.32 6.25
CA ALA A 138 -1.26 -10.97 6.19
C ALA A 138 -1.59 -10.17 7.48
N LEU A 139 -2.82 -10.28 7.98
CA LEU A 139 -3.22 -9.72 9.27
C LEU A 139 -2.42 -10.35 10.42
N GLY A 140 -2.23 -11.67 10.42
CA GLY A 140 -1.40 -12.35 11.42
C GLY A 140 0.01 -11.75 11.51
N VAL A 141 0.67 -11.53 10.38
CA VAL A 141 2.00 -10.88 10.31
C VAL A 141 1.96 -9.46 10.86
N LEU A 142 0.96 -8.66 10.48
CA LEU A 142 0.83 -7.28 10.96
C LEU A 142 0.59 -7.22 12.48
N VAL A 143 -0.24 -8.12 13.01
CA VAL A 143 -0.54 -8.22 14.45
C VAL A 143 0.69 -8.67 15.24
N GLU A 144 1.47 -9.63 14.72
CA GLU A 144 2.73 -10.07 15.35
C GLU A 144 3.75 -8.93 15.47
N MET A 145 3.80 -8.06 14.46
CA MET A 145 4.74 -6.93 14.37
C MET A 145 4.15 -5.60 14.88
N LYS A 146 2.97 -5.63 15.51
CA LYS A 146 2.25 -4.48 16.04
C LYS A 146 3.02 -3.81 17.18
N GLY A 147 3.21 -2.51 17.11
CA GLY A 147 3.94 -1.72 18.10
C GLY A 147 5.46 -1.88 18.04
N SER A 148 5.99 -2.76 17.18
CA SER A 148 7.42 -2.87 16.90
C SER A 148 7.74 -2.28 15.53
N LYS A 149 7.40 -2.95 14.42
CA LYS A 149 7.63 -2.44 13.06
C LYS A 149 6.49 -1.56 12.57
N TYR A 150 5.26 -1.85 13.00
CA TYR A 150 4.07 -1.13 12.56
C TYR A 150 3.41 -0.38 13.71
N ASP A 151 2.82 0.77 13.40
CA ASP A 151 2.09 1.56 14.37
C ASP A 151 0.88 0.78 14.92
N ALA A 152 0.75 0.75 16.25
CA ALA A 152 -0.24 -0.07 16.90
C ALA A 152 -1.68 0.38 16.61
N GLU A 153 -1.91 1.68 16.45
CA GLU A 153 -3.23 2.22 16.12
C GLU A 153 -3.56 1.97 14.64
N SER A 154 -2.58 2.10 13.75
CA SER A 154 -2.74 1.81 12.32
C SER A 154 -3.12 0.34 12.09
N VAL A 155 -2.40 -0.60 12.72
CA VAL A 155 -2.72 -2.04 12.62
C VAL A 155 -4.11 -2.33 13.18
N ALA A 156 -4.45 -1.78 14.36
CA ALA A 156 -5.75 -2.02 14.98
C ALA A 156 -6.91 -1.49 14.13
N LEU A 157 -6.76 -0.30 13.54
CA LEU A 157 -7.77 0.27 12.65
C LEU A 157 -7.93 -0.58 11.38
N PHE A 158 -6.83 -0.94 10.73
CA PHE A 158 -6.86 -1.75 9.52
C PHE A 158 -7.52 -3.11 9.76
N GLU A 159 -7.11 -3.80 10.85
CA GLU A 159 -7.73 -5.06 11.26
C GLU A 159 -9.24 -4.89 11.52
N SER A 160 -9.64 -3.86 12.26
CA SER A 160 -11.06 -3.59 12.52
C SER A 160 -11.88 -3.40 11.25
N LEU A 161 -11.36 -2.64 10.28
CA LEU A 161 -12.03 -2.39 9.00
C LEU A 161 -12.11 -3.65 8.13
N TYR A 162 -11.08 -4.50 8.18
CA TYR A 162 -11.12 -5.78 7.51
C TYR A 162 -12.18 -6.70 8.14
N ARG A 163 -12.17 -6.85 9.47
CA ARG A 163 -13.10 -7.72 10.22
C ARG A 163 -14.55 -7.28 10.11
N SER A 164 -14.83 -5.99 9.96
CA SER A 164 -16.19 -5.47 9.73
C SER A 164 -16.70 -5.68 8.30
N GLY A 165 -15.88 -6.25 7.41
CA GLY A 165 -16.21 -6.41 5.99
C GLY A 165 -16.04 -5.13 5.17
N SER A 166 -15.56 -4.04 5.76
CA SER A 166 -15.40 -2.75 5.07
C SER A 166 -14.29 -2.74 4.04
N LEU A 167 -13.37 -3.71 4.09
CA LEU A 167 -12.27 -3.86 3.12
C LEU A 167 -12.37 -5.11 2.24
N GLY A 168 -13.24 -6.07 2.58
CA GLY A 168 -13.30 -7.40 1.93
C GLY A 168 -13.49 -7.29 0.41
N TYR A 169 -14.38 -6.39 -0.02
CA TYR A 169 -14.64 -6.14 -1.44
C TYR A 169 -13.37 -5.79 -2.24
N ILE A 170 -12.39 -5.13 -1.63
CA ILE A 170 -11.16 -4.74 -2.35
C ILE A 170 -10.38 -5.99 -2.76
N LEU A 171 -10.36 -7.02 -1.93
CA LEU A 171 -9.73 -8.30 -2.28
C LEU A 171 -10.56 -9.09 -3.28
N ASP A 172 -11.89 -9.04 -3.18
CA ASP A 172 -12.76 -9.81 -4.07
C ASP A 172 -12.76 -9.27 -5.50
N TYR A 173 -12.81 -7.93 -5.66
CA TYR A 173 -12.89 -7.29 -6.98
C TYR A 173 -11.53 -7.04 -7.65
N PHE A 174 -10.46 -6.91 -6.87
CA PHE A 174 -9.12 -6.61 -7.38
C PHE A 174 -8.11 -7.71 -7.08
N ASN A 175 -8.57 -8.94 -6.82
CA ASN A 175 -7.67 -10.09 -6.82
C ASN A 175 -7.21 -10.42 -8.23
N ASP A 176 -5.94 -10.79 -8.37
CA ASP A 176 -5.32 -11.26 -9.62
C ASP A 176 -5.88 -12.64 -10.10
N GLY A 177 -6.99 -13.11 -9.51
CA GLY A 177 -7.60 -14.42 -9.79
C GLY A 177 -8.74 -14.38 -10.81
N ALA A 178 -9.18 -13.19 -11.24
CA ALA A 178 -10.13 -13.02 -12.33
C ALA A 178 -9.43 -12.35 -13.51
N ASP A 179 -9.61 -12.90 -14.71
CA ASP A 179 -9.16 -12.24 -15.93
C ASP A 179 -9.81 -10.85 -16.00
N LEU A 180 -8.98 -9.83 -16.24
CA LEU A 180 -9.51 -8.49 -16.50
C LEU A 180 -10.45 -8.60 -17.70
N PRO A 181 -11.72 -8.19 -17.58
CA PRO A 181 -12.62 -8.18 -18.71
C PRO A 181 -12.03 -7.27 -19.80
N ALA A 182 -12.29 -7.60 -21.06
CA ALA A 182 -11.84 -6.78 -22.15
C ALA A 182 -12.41 -5.35 -22.00
N TYR A 183 -11.61 -4.36 -22.38
CA TYR A 183 -12.03 -2.96 -22.28
C TYR A 183 -13.35 -2.74 -23.04
N GLY A 184 -14.37 -2.25 -22.35
CA GLY A 184 -15.70 -2.00 -22.90
C GLY A 184 -16.64 -3.22 -22.94
N THR A 185 -16.30 -4.35 -22.30
CA THR A 185 -17.17 -5.54 -22.27
C THR A 185 -17.91 -5.75 -20.96
N VAL A 186 -17.75 -4.85 -19.98
CA VAL A 186 -18.50 -4.91 -18.73
C VAL A 186 -19.74 -4.04 -18.88
N ASP A 187 -20.91 -4.66 -18.76
CA ASP A 187 -22.18 -3.95 -18.73
C ASP A 187 -22.31 -3.25 -17.36
N ASP A 188 -22.53 -1.93 -17.36
CA ASP A 188 -22.62 -1.12 -16.14
C ASP A 188 -23.70 -1.64 -15.17
N GLU A 189 -24.72 -2.33 -15.68
CA GLU A 189 -25.76 -2.99 -14.88
C GLU A 189 -25.26 -4.21 -14.08
N GLU A 190 -24.23 -4.90 -14.56
CA GLU A 190 -23.68 -6.10 -13.90
C GLU A 190 -22.79 -5.72 -12.71
N LEU A 191 -22.00 -4.65 -12.87
CA LEU A 191 -21.18 -4.08 -11.78
C LEU A 191 -22.05 -3.61 -10.61
N THR A 192 -23.19 -2.97 -10.90
CA THR A 192 -24.09 -2.42 -9.87
C THR A 192 -24.88 -3.50 -9.11
N ARG A 193 -25.14 -4.67 -9.72
CA ARG A 193 -25.76 -5.80 -9.00
C ARG A 193 -24.82 -6.43 -7.97
N SER A 194 -23.52 -6.46 -8.25
CA SER A 194 -22.50 -7.05 -7.37
C SER A 194 -22.23 -6.22 -6.10
N ILE A 195 -22.51 -4.91 -6.14
CA ILE A 195 -22.31 -3.97 -5.01
C ILE A 195 -23.48 -4.01 -4.01
N ARG A 196 -24.64 -4.56 -4.40
CA ARG A 196 -25.77 -4.78 -3.49
C ARG A 196 -25.74 -6.21 -2.97
N VAL A 197 -24.95 -6.45 -1.93
CA VAL A 197 -25.08 -7.66 -1.11
C VAL A 197 -26.27 -7.46 -0.17
N GLU A 198 -27.19 -8.44 -0.18
CA GLU A 198 -28.35 -8.60 0.72
C GLU A 198 -27.98 -8.59 2.21
#